data_AF-A0A2S4YYE3-F1
#
_entry.id   AF-A0A2S4YYE3-F1
#
_cell.length_a   1.000
_cell.length_b   1.000
_cell.length_c   1.000
_cell.angle_alpha   90.00
_cell.angle_beta   90.00
_cell.angle_gamma   90.00
#
_symmetry.space_group_name_H-M   'P 1'
#
loop_
_entity.id
_entity.type
_entity.pdbx_description
1 polymer ?
#
loop_
_entity_poly.entity_id
_entity_poly.type
_entity_poly.pdbx_seq_one_letter_code
_entity_poly.pdbx_strand_id
1 'polypeptide(L)'
;MRPHAKTVAALLAPGLLLTACTATGNAPPSPSPDDVIKAATQKLTGGCLARQGLTPPRPGQPTPSSAEQRRVSDALFGSGEAELSIRLPTGYVVRAHTDGCLAAAQQRLYGDQRRWFRTSVIVNNLEPEAEKTHRSLAEVRSRHRTEIAEWQRLRAHAFAEATSLLTAKGNPST
;
A
#
# COMPACT_ATOMS: atom_id res chain seq x y z
N MET A 1 -0.91 -34.72 -72.38
CA MET A 1 0.19 -35.39 -71.65
C MET A 1 -0.37 -36.06 -70.40
N ARG A 2 -0.44 -37.39 -70.39
CA ARG A 2 -0.35 -38.28 -69.22
C ARG A 2 0.94 -39.11 -69.43
N PRO A 3 1.54 -39.82 -68.45
CA PRO A 3 1.13 -40.10 -67.06
C PRO A 3 2.31 -40.00 -66.04
N HIS A 4 2.07 -40.26 -64.75
CA HIS A 4 2.65 -41.39 -63.99
C HIS A 4 2.31 -41.31 -62.49
N ALA A 5 1.83 -42.44 -61.97
CA ALA A 5 1.57 -42.72 -60.56
C ALA A 5 2.76 -43.45 -59.91
N LYS A 6 3.01 -43.23 -58.60
CA LYS A 6 3.59 -44.16 -57.60
C LYS A 6 3.14 -43.65 -56.20
N THR A 7 2.26 -44.28 -55.41
CA THR A 7 2.33 -45.52 -54.58
C THR A 7 3.15 -45.40 -53.28
N VAL A 8 2.41 -45.41 -52.14
CA VAL A 8 2.65 -46.05 -50.81
C VAL A 8 3.72 -45.47 -49.84
N ALA A 9 3.28 -45.14 -48.62
CA ALA A 9 3.66 -45.87 -47.38
C ALA A 9 2.90 -45.33 -46.15
N ALA A 10 2.12 -46.21 -45.53
CA ALA A 10 1.51 -46.01 -44.22
C ALA A 10 2.55 -46.20 -43.10
N LEU A 11 2.53 -45.35 -42.08
CA LEU A 11 3.16 -45.61 -40.79
C LEU A 11 2.15 -45.29 -39.68
N LEU A 12 1.60 -46.36 -39.11
CA LEU A 12 0.87 -46.39 -37.85
C LEU A 12 1.85 -46.18 -36.70
N ALA A 13 1.58 -45.22 -35.81
CA ALA A 13 2.23 -45.12 -34.51
C ALA A 13 1.16 -44.83 -33.44
N PRO A 14 0.87 -45.76 -32.51
CA PRO A 14 0.03 -45.51 -31.36
C PRO A 14 0.87 -44.86 -30.26
N GLY A 15 0.82 -43.53 -30.17
CA GLY A 15 1.51 -42.76 -29.14
C GLY A 15 0.58 -42.44 -27.97
N LEU A 16 0.87 -43.08 -26.83
CA LEU A 16 0.39 -42.79 -25.47
C LEU A 16 -0.16 -41.37 -25.27
N LEU A 17 -1.47 -41.24 -25.03
CA LEU A 17 -2.09 -40.04 -24.49
C LEU A 17 -1.73 -39.94 -23.00
N LEU A 18 -0.60 -39.31 -22.69
CA LEU A 18 -0.35 -38.77 -21.36
C LEU A 18 -1.29 -37.57 -21.18
N THR A 19 -2.37 -37.77 -20.43
CA THR A 19 -3.22 -36.72 -19.90
C THR A 19 -2.39 -35.81 -19.00
N ALA A 20 -1.80 -34.77 -19.59
CA ALA A 20 -1.30 -33.65 -18.85
C ALA A 20 -2.50 -32.94 -18.22
N CYS A 21 -2.74 -33.18 -16.93
CA CYS A 21 -3.56 -32.30 -16.12
C CYS A 21 -2.87 -30.93 -16.08
N THR A 22 -3.16 -30.06 -17.05
CA THR A 22 -2.91 -28.64 -16.92
C THR A 22 -3.87 -28.13 -15.87
N ALA A 23 -3.52 -28.33 -14.60
CA ALA A 23 -4.06 -27.53 -13.52
C ALA A 23 -3.57 -26.10 -13.79
N THR A 24 -4.35 -25.35 -14.55
CA THR A 24 -4.35 -23.88 -14.52
C THR A 24 -4.87 -23.47 -13.15
N GLY A 25 -4.05 -23.73 -12.13
CA GLY A 25 -4.27 -23.23 -10.79
C GLY A 25 -4.11 -21.73 -10.86
N ASN A 26 -5.24 -21.02 -10.80
CA ASN A 26 -5.27 -19.59 -10.53
C ASN A 26 -4.67 -19.37 -9.14
N ALA A 27 -3.34 -19.21 -9.07
CA ALA A 27 -2.71 -18.67 -7.88
C ALA A 27 -3.31 -17.27 -7.62
N PRO A 28 -3.65 -16.92 -6.37
CA PRO A 28 -4.09 -15.56 -6.06
C PRO A 28 -3.06 -14.55 -6.54
N PRO A 29 -3.48 -13.39 -7.09
CA PRO A 29 -2.54 -12.35 -7.49
C PRO A 29 -1.70 -11.93 -6.28
N SER A 30 -0.42 -11.64 -6.52
CA SER A 30 0.45 -11.11 -5.47
C SER A 30 -0.10 -9.77 -4.97
N PRO A 31 -0.07 -9.50 -3.65
CA PRO A 31 -0.55 -8.23 -3.10
C PRO A 31 0.16 -7.04 -3.74
N SER A 32 -0.56 -5.94 -3.95
CA SER A 32 0.06 -4.71 -4.44
C SER A 32 0.99 -4.10 -3.38
N PRO A 33 1.97 -3.25 -3.75
CA PRO A 33 2.78 -2.54 -2.78
C PRO A 33 1.95 -1.76 -1.74
N ASP A 34 0.82 -1.19 -2.16
CA ASP A 34 -0.13 -0.48 -1.30
C ASP A 34 -0.73 -1.41 -0.26
N ASP A 35 -1.14 -2.62 -0.66
CA ASP A 35 -1.69 -3.62 0.26
C ASP A 35 -0.65 -4.08 1.29
N VAL A 36 0.60 -4.25 0.88
CA VAL A 36 1.70 -4.64 1.77
C VAL A 36 2.00 -3.54 2.79
N ILE A 37 2.11 -2.28 2.34
CA ILE A 37 2.30 -1.13 3.23
C ILE A 37 1.11 -0.97 4.20
N LYS A 38 -0.11 -1.15 3.70
CA LYS A 38 -1.34 -1.09 4.52
C LYS A 38 -1.35 -2.18 5.59
N ALA A 39 -1.05 -3.42 5.24
CA ALA A 39 -0.97 -4.54 6.17
C ALA A 39 0.11 -4.31 7.24
N ALA A 40 1.29 -3.83 6.85
CA ALA A 40 2.34 -3.47 7.80
C ALA A 40 1.93 -2.32 8.73
N THR A 41 1.26 -1.30 8.20
CA THR A 41 0.71 -0.19 8.99
C THR A 41 -0.28 -0.70 10.03
N GLN A 42 -1.24 -1.55 9.64
CA GLN A 42 -2.23 -2.14 10.56
C GLN A 42 -1.57 -2.98 11.66
N LYS A 43 -0.53 -3.76 11.31
CA LYS A 43 0.23 -4.56 12.28
C LYS A 43 0.98 -3.67 13.28
N LEU A 44 1.61 -2.60 12.81
CA LEU A 44 2.34 -1.65 13.66
C LEU A 44 1.39 -0.88 14.58
N THR A 45 0.30 -0.33 14.06
CA THR A 45 -0.68 0.41 14.86
C THR A 45 -1.41 -0.50 15.84
N GLY A 46 -1.82 -1.69 15.41
CA GLY A 46 -2.43 -2.68 16.29
C GLY A 46 -1.51 -3.12 17.43
N GLY A 47 -0.22 -3.37 17.15
CA GLY A 47 0.77 -3.69 18.17
C GLY A 47 1.05 -2.53 19.14
N CYS A 48 1.03 -1.29 18.64
CA CYS A 48 1.16 -0.09 19.46
C CYS A 48 -0.04 0.08 20.41
N LEU A 49 -1.27 -0.02 19.90
CA LEU A 49 -2.49 0.04 20.71
C LEU A 49 -2.53 -1.06 21.77
N ALA A 50 -2.17 -2.30 21.39
CA ALA A 50 -2.13 -3.42 22.33
C ALA A 50 -1.15 -3.19 23.49
N ARG A 51 0.04 -2.60 23.24
CA ARG A 51 0.99 -2.21 24.30
C ARG A 51 0.44 -1.16 25.25
N GLN A 52 -0.53 -0.37 24.82
CA GLN A 52 -1.23 0.62 25.64
C GLN A 52 -2.49 0.05 26.32
N GLY A 53 -2.71 -1.27 26.22
CA GLY A 53 -3.92 -1.91 26.77
C GLY A 53 -5.20 -1.54 26.01
N LEU A 54 -5.08 -1.10 24.76
CA LEU A 54 -6.20 -0.71 23.91
C LEU A 54 -6.46 -1.77 22.84
N THR A 55 -7.74 -2.02 22.57
CA THR A 55 -8.17 -2.95 21.51
C THR A 55 -8.68 -2.14 20.32
N PRO A 56 -8.14 -2.36 19.10
CA PRO A 56 -8.72 -1.76 17.90
C PRO A 56 -10.15 -2.26 17.68
N PRO A 57 -11.10 -1.40 17.24
CA PRO A 57 -12.45 -1.83 16.92
C PRO A 57 -12.44 -2.93 15.85
N ARG A 58 -13.16 -4.04 16.10
CA ARG A 58 -13.33 -5.12 15.12
C ARG A 58 -14.80 -5.26 14.71
N PRO A 59 -15.10 -5.61 13.45
CA PRO A 59 -16.46 -5.96 13.05
C PRO A 59 -17.03 -7.08 13.95
N GLY A 60 -18.28 -6.92 14.39
CA GLY A 60 -18.98 -7.91 15.22
C GLY A 60 -18.67 -7.86 16.72
N GLN A 61 -17.84 -6.93 17.20
CA GLN A 61 -17.70 -6.66 18.63
C GLN A 61 -18.76 -5.64 19.13
N PRO A 62 -19.14 -5.70 20.42
CA PRO A 62 -19.98 -4.67 21.02
C PRO A 62 -19.39 -3.28 20.80
N THR A 63 -20.25 -2.30 20.52
CA THR A 63 -19.81 -0.91 20.32
C THR A 63 -19.16 -0.40 21.62
N PRO A 64 -17.89 0.02 21.59
CA PRO A 64 -17.21 0.57 22.77
C PRO A 64 -17.89 1.86 23.22
N SER A 65 -17.74 2.20 24.51
CA SER A 65 -18.23 3.48 25.04
C SER A 65 -17.59 4.67 24.32
N SER A 66 -18.23 5.84 24.32
CA SER A 66 -17.66 7.06 23.72
C SER A 66 -16.32 7.45 24.33
N ALA A 67 -16.13 7.20 25.63
CA ALA A 67 -14.86 7.44 26.33
C ALA A 67 -13.76 6.49 25.84
N GLU A 68 -14.09 5.21 25.60
CA GLU A 68 -13.15 4.25 25.05
C GLU A 68 -12.83 4.55 23.59
N GLN A 69 -13.82 4.92 22.78
CA GLN A 69 -13.60 5.38 21.40
C GLN A 69 -12.66 6.57 21.35
N ARG A 70 -12.83 7.56 22.24
CA ARG A 70 -11.92 8.71 22.35
C ARG A 70 -10.51 8.27 22.71
N ARG A 71 -10.34 7.44 23.74
CA ARG A 71 -9.03 6.91 24.13
C ARG A 71 -8.32 6.18 22.98
N VAL A 72 -9.04 5.35 22.23
CA VAL A 72 -8.48 4.66 21.05
C VAL A 72 -8.11 5.66 19.96
N SER A 73 -8.97 6.65 19.70
CA SER A 73 -8.71 7.71 18.71
C SER A 73 -7.45 8.50 19.06
N ASP A 74 -7.36 8.99 20.30
CA ASP A 74 -6.23 9.76 20.82
C ASP A 74 -4.92 8.95 20.73
N ALA A 75 -4.96 7.67 21.10
CA ALA A 75 -3.80 6.80 20.98
C ALA A 75 -3.41 6.49 19.52
N LEU A 76 -4.39 6.34 18.63
CA LEU A 76 -4.15 6.01 17.23
C LEU A 76 -3.63 7.21 16.45
N PHE A 77 -4.29 8.35 16.58
CA PHE A 77 -4.08 9.53 15.75
C PHE A 77 -3.23 10.61 16.41
N GLY A 78 -2.94 10.48 17.71
CA GLY A 78 -2.28 11.53 18.50
C GLY A 78 -3.30 12.36 19.27
N SER A 79 -2.83 13.01 20.34
CA SER A 79 -3.64 13.88 21.20
C SER A 79 -2.92 15.16 21.62
N GLY A 80 -1.61 15.26 21.33
CA GLY A 80 -0.85 16.49 21.47
C GLY A 80 -1.18 17.52 20.39
N GLU A 81 -0.49 18.66 20.43
CA GLU A 81 -0.59 19.67 19.37
C GLU A 81 -0.18 19.09 18.02
N ALA A 82 -0.97 19.36 16.97
CA ALA A 82 -0.60 18.93 15.62
C ALA A 82 0.59 19.73 15.12
N GLU A 83 1.75 19.08 14.98
CA GLU A 83 3.04 19.73 14.67
C GLU A 83 3.33 19.85 13.16
N LEU A 84 2.61 19.11 12.30
CA LEU A 84 2.76 19.18 10.86
C LEU A 84 1.59 19.94 10.25
N SER A 85 1.88 20.88 9.33
CA SER A 85 0.87 21.70 8.67
C SER A 85 1.33 22.13 7.28
N ILE A 86 0.45 22.00 6.29
CA ILE A 86 0.65 22.48 4.92
C ILE A 86 -0.61 23.21 4.46
N ARG A 87 -0.43 24.42 3.93
CA ARG A 87 -1.47 25.13 3.20
C ARG A 87 -1.39 24.75 1.72
N LEU A 88 -2.48 24.22 1.20
CA LEU A 88 -2.61 23.84 -0.20
C LEU A 88 -2.99 25.05 -1.07
N PRO A 89 -2.71 25.02 -2.38
CA PRO A 89 -3.16 26.05 -3.32
C PRO A 89 -4.70 26.21 -3.38
N THR A 90 -5.44 25.19 -2.95
CA THR A 90 -6.90 25.22 -2.74
C THR A 90 -7.33 26.15 -1.61
N GLY A 91 -6.41 26.57 -0.74
CA GLY A 91 -6.68 27.37 0.45
C GLY A 91 -6.86 26.54 1.73
N TYR A 92 -7.11 25.23 1.59
CA TYR A 92 -7.22 24.32 2.73
C TYR A 92 -5.88 24.14 3.45
N VAL A 93 -5.94 23.91 4.76
CA VAL A 93 -4.77 23.57 5.58
C VAL A 93 -4.92 22.13 6.03
N VAL A 94 -3.98 21.28 5.64
CA VAL A 94 -3.88 19.90 6.11
C VAL A 94 -2.93 19.88 7.30
N ARG A 95 -3.35 19.23 8.39
CA ARG A 95 -2.55 19.07 9.61
C ARG A 95 -2.39 17.59 9.95
N ALA A 96 -1.30 17.26 10.62
CA ALA A 96 -1.10 15.94 11.19
C ALA A 96 -0.33 16.03 12.51
N HIS A 97 -0.64 15.08 13.39
CA HIS A 97 0.08 14.82 14.61
C HIS A 97 1.38 14.04 14.31
N THR A 98 2.40 14.30 15.12
CA THR A 98 3.68 13.56 15.13
C THR A 98 3.72 12.51 16.24
N ASP A 99 2.71 12.50 17.12
CA ASP A 99 2.46 11.50 18.13
C ASP A 99 1.37 10.49 17.70
N GLY A 100 1.14 9.50 18.56
CA GLY A 100 0.19 8.43 18.32
C GLY A 100 0.76 7.25 17.51
N CYS A 101 0.01 6.16 17.50
CA CYS A 101 0.43 4.90 16.89
C CYS A 101 0.59 5.00 15.37
N LEU A 102 -0.23 5.81 14.69
CA LEU A 102 -0.12 6.01 13.25
C LEU A 102 1.15 6.80 12.88
N ALA A 103 1.47 7.86 13.61
CA ALA A 103 2.70 8.61 13.39
C ALA A 103 3.94 7.75 13.60
N ALA A 104 3.97 6.95 14.69
CA ALA A 104 5.05 6.01 14.94
C ALA A 104 5.19 4.95 13.83
N ALA A 105 4.06 4.43 13.31
CA ALA A 105 4.08 3.50 12.18
C ALA A 105 4.61 4.16 10.90
N GLN A 106 4.19 5.39 10.60
CA GLN A 106 4.69 6.15 9.46
C GLN A 106 6.19 6.43 9.58
N GLN A 107 6.66 6.86 10.75
CA GLN A 107 8.09 7.08 10.99
C GLN A 107 8.89 5.78 10.80
N ARG A 108 8.38 4.64 11.26
CA ARG A 108 9.04 3.34 11.08
C ARG A 108 9.08 2.88 9.62
N LEU A 109 8.03 3.12 8.85
CA LEU A 109 7.94 2.64 7.46
C LEU A 109 8.62 3.61 6.47
N TYR A 110 8.39 4.91 6.62
CA TYR A 110 8.88 5.91 5.65
C TYR A 110 10.21 6.55 6.07
N GLY A 111 10.64 6.41 7.34
CA GLY A 111 11.91 6.91 7.85
C GLY A 111 11.97 8.43 8.12
N ASP A 112 11.26 9.26 7.35
CA ASP A 112 11.12 10.70 7.57
C ASP A 112 9.64 11.08 7.51
N GLN A 113 8.97 11.09 8.67
CA GLN A 113 7.54 11.39 8.76
C GLN A 113 7.21 12.79 8.20
N ARG A 114 8.03 13.80 8.47
CA ARG A 114 7.78 15.18 8.02
C ARG A 114 7.82 15.27 6.50
N ARG A 115 8.82 14.62 5.89
CA ARG A 115 8.95 14.58 4.44
C ARG A 115 7.85 13.76 3.79
N TRP A 116 7.54 12.59 4.35
CA TRP A 116 6.40 11.77 3.93
C TRP A 116 5.08 12.55 3.96
N PHE A 117 4.79 13.24 5.08
CA PHE A 117 3.61 14.09 5.20
C PHE A 117 3.56 15.13 4.08
N ARG A 118 4.67 15.84 3.85
CA ARG A 118 4.71 16.89 2.82
C ARG A 118 4.43 16.34 1.42
N THR A 119 5.16 15.31 1.02
CA THR A 119 5.06 14.80 -0.35
C THR A 119 3.75 14.08 -0.59
N SER A 120 3.24 13.33 0.39
CA SER A 120 1.94 12.65 0.26
C SER A 120 0.77 13.63 0.19
N VAL A 121 0.77 14.68 1.02
CA VAL A 121 -0.26 15.72 0.98
C VAL A 121 -0.26 16.43 -0.38
N ILE A 122 0.91 16.80 -0.91
CA ILE A 122 1.00 17.46 -2.23
C ILE A 122 0.53 16.51 -3.34
N VAL A 123 1.08 15.30 -3.42
CA VAL A 123 0.77 14.35 -4.50
C VAL A 123 -0.71 13.92 -4.50
N ASN A 124 -1.32 13.75 -3.33
CA ASN A 124 -2.73 13.39 -3.21
C ASN A 124 -3.69 14.54 -3.53
N ASN A 125 -3.19 15.77 -3.72
CA ASN A 125 -3.99 16.96 -3.98
C ASN A 125 -3.68 17.63 -5.32
N LEU A 126 -2.93 16.97 -6.22
CA LEU A 126 -2.57 17.56 -7.54
C LEU A 126 -3.80 17.82 -8.43
N GLU A 127 -4.81 16.95 -8.38
CA GLU A 127 -6.05 17.12 -9.15
C GLU A 127 -6.90 18.28 -8.62
N PRO A 128 -7.21 18.35 -7.30
CA PRO A 128 -7.82 19.55 -6.71
C PRO A 128 -7.06 20.86 -6.98
N GLU A 129 -5.73 20.82 -7.00
CA GLU A 129 -4.92 21.98 -7.38
C GLU A 129 -5.11 22.38 -8.85
N ALA A 130 -5.11 21.41 -9.76
CA ALA A 130 -5.31 21.66 -11.20
C ALA A 130 -6.66 22.32 -11.45
N GLU A 131 -7.72 21.79 -10.83
CA GLU A 131 -9.07 22.37 -10.87
C GLU A 131 -9.08 23.81 -10.33
N LYS A 132 -8.54 24.02 -9.13
CA LYS A 132 -8.53 25.34 -8.48
C LYS A 132 -7.78 26.40 -9.29
N THR A 133 -6.68 26.00 -9.91
CA THR A 133 -5.78 26.92 -10.63
C THR A 133 -6.10 27.04 -12.12
N HIS A 134 -7.15 26.35 -12.60
CA HIS A 134 -7.53 26.27 -14.00
C HIS A 134 -6.36 25.84 -14.91
N ARG A 135 -5.54 24.90 -14.43
CA ARG A 135 -4.40 24.31 -15.15
C ARG A 135 -4.69 22.87 -15.53
N SER A 136 -3.98 22.37 -16.54
CA SER A 136 -4.00 20.93 -16.81
C SER A 136 -3.28 20.15 -15.70
N LEU A 137 -3.74 18.93 -15.42
CA LEU A 137 -3.07 18.04 -14.46
C LEU A 137 -1.62 17.72 -14.88
N ALA A 138 -1.34 17.67 -16.19
CA ALA A 138 0.01 17.48 -16.71
C ALA A 138 0.94 18.66 -16.33
N GLU A 139 0.45 19.89 -16.45
CA GLU A 139 1.21 21.07 -16.03
C GLU A 139 1.47 21.07 -14.52
N VAL A 140 0.46 20.77 -13.71
CA VAL A 140 0.60 20.68 -12.25
C VAL A 140 1.60 19.58 -11.86
N ARG A 141 1.53 18.40 -12.48
CA ARG A 141 2.52 17.32 -12.27
C ARG A 141 3.94 17.74 -12.66
N SER A 142 4.11 18.47 -13.75
CA SER A 142 5.42 18.99 -14.17
C SER A 142 6.01 19.97 -13.16
N ARG A 143 5.17 20.83 -12.58
CA ARG A 143 5.54 21.77 -11.51
C ARG A 143 5.96 21.04 -10.22
N HIS A 144 5.28 19.94 -9.87
CA HIS A 144 5.54 19.12 -8.66
C HIS A 144 6.39 17.87 -8.90
N ARG A 145 7.19 17.83 -9.98
CA ARG A 145 7.98 16.64 -10.35
C ARG A 145 8.94 16.17 -9.24
N THR A 146 9.46 17.11 -8.44
CA THR A 146 10.39 16.82 -7.35
C THR A 146 9.67 16.12 -6.20
N GLU A 147 8.50 16.64 -5.80
CA GLU A 147 7.64 16.06 -4.78
C GLU A 147 7.13 14.67 -5.19
N ILE A 148 6.79 14.49 -6.47
CA ILE A 148 6.40 13.18 -7.02
C ILE A 148 7.57 12.19 -6.92
N ALA A 149 8.77 12.59 -7.34
CA ALA A 149 9.94 11.72 -7.27
C ALA A 149 10.31 11.35 -5.82
N GLU A 150 10.20 12.30 -4.89
CA GLU A 150 10.45 12.03 -3.47
C GLU A 150 9.37 11.13 -2.85
N TRP A 151 8.09 11.36 -3.19
CA TRP A 151 7.00 10.48 -2.79
C TRP A 151 7.25 9.04 -3.25
N GLN A 152 7.67 8.84 -4.51
CA GLN A 152 8.00 7.52 -5.04
C GLN A 152 9.16 6.85 -4.27
N ARG A 153 10.23 7.61 -3.97
CA ARG A 153 11.36 7.10 -3.18
C ARG A 153 10.93 6.65 -1.78
N LEU A 154 10.18 7.49 -1.07
CA LEU A 154 9.70 7.18 0.28
C LEU A 154 8.75 5.97 0.26
N ARG A 155 7.90 5.85 -0.77
CA ARG A 155 7.03 4.68 -0.94
C ARG A 155 7.80 3.40 -1.23
N ALA A 156 8.85 3.46 -2.04
CA ALA A 156 9.70 2.31 -2.31
C ALA A 156 10.42 1.84 -1.03
N HIS A 157 10.94 2.78 -0.23
CA HIS A 157 11.52 2.47 1.08
C HIS A 157 10.49 1.81 2.01
N ALA A 158 9.29 2.40 2.14
CA ALA A 158 8.22 1.84 2.96
C ALA A 158 7.77 0.45 2.53
N PHE A 159 7.75 0.18 1.22
CA PHE A 159 7.45 -1.15 0.71
C PHE A 159 8.51 -2.18 1.12
N ALA A 160 9.80 -1.82 1.04
CA ALA A 160 10.89 -2.69 1.48
C ALA A 160 10.82 -2.97 3.00
N GLU A 161 10.61 -1.93 3.81
CA GLU A 161 10.44 -2.05 5.26
C GLU A 161 9.21 -2.88 5.64
N ALA A 162 8.08 -2.64 4.96
CA ALA A 162 6.84 -3.39 5.17
C ALA A 162 7.02 -4.88 4.85
N THR A 163 7.69 -5.19 3.73
CA THR A 163 8.01 -6.57 3.34
C THR A 163 8.84 -7.26 4.41
N SER A 164 9.93 -6.62 4.84
CA SER A 164 10.81 -7.15 5.91
C SER A 164 10.04 -7.40 7.21
N LEU A 165 9.20 -6.45 7.63
CA LEU A 165 8.40 -6.56 8.87
C LEU A 165 7.35 -7.68 8.82
N LEU A 166 6.81 -7.96 7.64
CA LEU A 166 5.81 -9.01 7.45
C LEU A 166 6.44 -10.39 7.32
N THR A 167 7.62 -10.52 6.71
CA THR A 167 8.32 -11.80 6.53
C THR A 167 9.15 -12.22 7.76
N ALA A 168 9.75 -11.28 8.49
CA ALA A 168 10.62 -11.57 9.65
C ALA A 168 9.91 -12.31 10.80
N LYS A 169 8.58 -12.32 10.83
CA LYS A 169 7.79 -13.08 11.82
C LYS A 169 7.42 -14.50 11.37
N GLY A 170 7.89 -14.93 10.19
CA GLY A 170 7.68 -16.27 9.62
C GLY A 170 8.74 -17.30 9.98
N ASN A 171 9.88 -16.89 10.55
CA ASN A 171 10.88 -17.82 11.08
C ASN A 171 10.75 -17.88 12.62
N PRO A 172 10.21 -18.96 13.19
CA PRO A 172 10.44 -19.23 14.60
C PRO A 172 11.94 -19.47 14.78
N SER A 173 12.57 -18.70 15.67
CA SER A 173 13.90 -19.01 16.15
C SER A 173 13.88 -20.45 16.70
N THR A 174 14.65 -21.31 16.06
CA THR A 174 15.07 -22.62 16.58
C THR A 174 15.84 -22.47 17.88
#